data_AF-A0A6J3B3A1-F1
#
_entry.id   AF-A0A6J3B3A1-F1
#
_cell.length_a   1.000
_cell.length_b   1.000
_cell.length_c   1.000
_cell.angle_alpha   90.00
_cell.angle_beta   90.00
_cell.angle_gamma   90.00
#
_symmetry.space_group_name_H-M   'P 1'
#
loop_
_entity.id
_entity.type
_entity.pdbx_description
1 polymer ?
#
loop_
_entity_poly.entity_id
_entity_poly.type
_entity_poly.pdbx_seq_one_letter_code
_entity_poly.pdbx_strand_id
1 'polypeptide(L)'
;MENFDLGRTSVNNLLENVLHFLQKSLIEISEENRKLAGNHIVQTQLMNDLLVGIRVSVMLVQKIPGFQRSRLKSSPTWQSMCELLSIFTKFLTDDDLLQTIQSTSGLAVILFIKAMFHPPEKIPDLVSTSLFKNYTLLIIRHMF
;
A
#
# COMPACT_ATOMS: atom_id res chain seq x y z
N MET A 1 -15.79 -29.53 9.80
CA MET A 1 -15.89 -28.33 8.96
C MET A 1 -15.46 -27.06 9.70
N GLU A 2 -15.51 -27.02 11.04
CA GLU A 2 -15.14 -25.85 11.87
C GLU A 2 -13.65 -25.46 11.85
N ASN A 3 -12.73 -26.42 11.75
CA ASN A 3 -11.29 -26.14 11.70
C ASN A 3 -10.86 -25.30 10.47
N PHE A 4 -11.62 -25.37 9.36
CA PHE A 4 -11.33 -24.63 8.14
C PHE A 4 -11.70 -23.15 8.26
N ASP A 5 -12.78 -22.84 9.00
CA ASP A 5 -13.20 -21.46 9.27
C ASP A 5 -12.30 -20.80 10.33
N LEU A 6 -11.83 -21.57 11.32
CA LEU A 6 -10.82 -21.10 12.27
C LEU A 6 -9.51 -20.74 11.54
N GLY A 7 -8.99 -21.65 10.69
CA GLY A 7 -7.77 -21.40 9.91
C GLY A 7 -7.90 -20.16 9.01
N ARG A 8 -9.05 -19.97 8.35
CA ARG A 8 -9.33 -18.79 7.53
C ARG A 8 -9.37 -17.50 8.35
N THR A 9 -9.98 -17.52 9.53
CA THR A 9 -10.06 -16.36 10.43
C THR A 9 -8.67 -15.99 10.97
N SER A 10 -7.87 -16.98 11.37
CA SER A 10 -6.49 -16.76 11.82
C SER A 10 -5.60 -16.14 10.74
N VAL A 11 -5.71 -16.59 9.49
CA VAL A 11 -4.96 -16.01 8.36
C VAL A 11 -5.38 -14.57 8.09
N ASN A 12 -6.67 -14.25 8.16
CA ASN A 12 -7.16 -12.89 7.97
C ASN A 12 -6.68 -11.95 9.09
N ASN A 13 -6.69 -12.40 10.34
CA ASN A 13 -6.16 -11.61 11.47
C ASN A 13 -4.65 -11.37 11.35
N LEU A 14 -3.90 -12.40 10.93
CA LEU A 14 -2.47 -12.26 10.68
C LEU A 14 -2.20 -11.26 9.56
N LEU A 15 -2.97 -11.34 8.47
CA LEU A 15 -2.87 -10.39 7.36
C LEU A 15 -3.15 -8.95 7.81
N GLU A 16 -4.21 -8.74 8.58
CA GLU A 16 -4.53 -7.43 9.14
C GLU A 16 -3.38 -6.87 9.98
N ASN A 17 -2.84 -7.67 10.90
CA ASN A 17 -1.70 -7.27 11.73
C ASN A 17 -0.46 -6.93 10.91
N VAL A 18 -0.18 -7.70 9.85
CA VAL A 18 0.96 -7.45 8.96
C VAL A 18 0.77 -6.16 8.17
N LEU A 19 -0.43 -5.91 7.64
CA LEU A 19 -0.73 -4.67 6.90
C LEU A 19 -0.61 -3.45 7.81
N HIS A 20 -1.13 -3.55 9.03
CA HIS A 20 -1.03 -2.46 10.01
C HIS A 20 0.44 -2.22 10.44
N PHE A 21 1.21 -3.28 10.66
CA PHE A 21 2.63 -3.18 10.94
C PHE A 21 3.37 -2.46 9.80
N LEU A 22 3.15 -2.87 8.54
CA LEU A 22 3.77 -2.26 7.38
C LEU A 22 3.45 -0.77 7.26
N GLN A 23 2.18 -0.41 7.45
CA GLN A 23 1.74 0.98 7.44
C GLN A 23 2.50 1.80 8.49
N LYS A 24 2.50 1.34 9.74
CA LYS A 24 3.16 2.04 10.85
C LYS A 24 4.67 2.18 10.61
N SER A 25 5.33 1.09 10.22
CA SER A 25 6.77 1.11 9.94
C SER A 25 7.13 2.05 8.79
N LEU A 26 6.36 2.06 7.69
CA LEU A 26 6.65 2.96 6.57
C LEU A 26 6.51 4.43 6.95
N ILE A 27 5.51 4.78 7.78
CA ILE A 27 5.35 6.13 8.31
C ILE A 27 6.53 6.50 9.20
N GLU A 28 6.85 5.67 10.19
CA GLU A 28 7.93 5.92 11.15
C GLU A 28 9.28 6.07 10.44
N ILE A 29 9.64 5.16 9.53
CA ILE A 29 10.90 5.22 8.78
C ILE A 29 10.94 6.49 7.91
N SER A 30 9.83 6.86 7.28
CA SER A 30 9.77 8.08 6.46
C SER A 30 9.94 9.34 7.30
N GLU A 31 9.32 9.41 8.47
CA GLU A 31 9.45 10.56 9.38
C GLU A 31 10.86 10.66 9.96
N GLU A 32 11.45 9.54 10.37
CA GLU A 32 12.84 9.49 10.85
C GLU A 32 13.83 9.88 9.74
N ASN A 33 13.59 9.46 8.49
CA ASN A 33 14.43 9.87 7.36
C ASN A 33 14.42 11.40 7.16
N ARG A 34 13.26 12.04 7.40
CA ARG A 34 13.12 13.50 7.32
C ARG A 34 13.78 14.21 8.49
N LYS A 35 13.67 13.67 9.71
CA LYS A 35 14.30 14.23 10.92
C LYS A 35 15.83 14.18 10.85
N LEU A 36 16.37 13.12 10.24
CA LEU A 36 17.81 12.87 10.13
C LEU A 36 18.41 13.38 8.82
N ALA A 37 17.74 14.31 8.14
CA ALA A 37 18.24 14.95 6.93
C ALA A 37 19.65 15.53 7.14
N GLY A 38 20.62 15.06 6.35
CA GLY A 38 22.03 15.42 6.45
C GLY A 38 22.92 14.36 7.10
N ASN A 39 22.36 13.35 7.77
CA ASN A 39 23.12 12.17 8.20
C ASN A 39 23.10 11.11 7.08
N HIS A 40 24.01 11.23 6.12
CA HIS A 40 24.02 10.41 4.90
C HIS A 40 24.04 8.90 5.15
N ILE A 41 24.71 8.44 6.21
CA ILE A 41 24.80 7.00 6.54
C ILE A 41 23.42 6.50 7.01
N VAL A 42 22.82 7.17 7.98
CA VAL A 42 21.53 6.76 8.54
C VAL A 42 20.40 6.95 7.52
N GLN A 43 20.42 8.04 6.74
CA GLN A 43 19.45 8.24 5.67
C GLN A 43 19.52 7.14 4.61
N THR A 44 20.72 6.72 4.19
CA THR A 44 20.86 5.62 3.23
C THR A 44 20.25 4.32 3.77
N GLN A 45 20.45 4.05 5.06
CA GLN A 45 19.83 2.88 5.71
C GLN A 45 18.30 2.99 5.74
N LEU A 46 17.76 4.13 6.18
CA LEU A 46 16.31 4.35 6.24
C LEU A 46 15.65 4.32 4.86
N MET A 47 16.32 4.85 3.83
CA MET A 47 15.88 4.76 2.44
C MET A 47 15.84 3.31 1.95
N ASN A 48 16.82 2.48 2.32
CA ASN A 48 16.79 1.05 2.00
C ASN A 48 15.65 0.34 2.75
N ASP A 49 15.46 0.65 4.03
CA ASP A 49 14.37 0.08 4.84
C ASP A 49 12.99 0.44 4.27
N LEU A 50 12.79 1.68 3.79
CA LEU A 50 11.60 2.07 3.02
C LEU A 50 11.43 1.21 1.78
N LEU A 51 12.48 1.05 0.98
CA LEU A 51 12.43 0.27 -0.25
C LEU A 51 12.06 -1.19 0.01
N VAL A 52 12.63 -1.79 1.05
CA VAL A 52 12.28 -3.15 1.49
C VAL A 52 10.83 -3.21 1.95
N GLY A 53 10.37 -2.26 2.76
CA GLY A 53 8.98 -2.19 3.22
C GLY A 53 7.96 -2.11 2.08
N ILE A 54 8.24 -1.31 1.05
CA ILE A 54 7.40 -1.21 -0.15
C ILE A 54 7.38 -2.56 -0.90
N ARG A 55 8.54 -3.19 -1.10
CA ARG A 55 8.64 -4.49 -1.80
C ARG A 55 7.91 -5.59 -1.06
N VAL A 56 8.02 -5.64 0.27
CA VAL A 56 7.28 -6.61 1.10
C VAL A 56 5.78 -6.39 0.97
N SER A 57 5.33 -5.13 0.97
CA SER A 57 3.92 -4.78 0.77
C SER A 57 3.39 -5.25 -0.59
N VAL A 58 4.19 -5.06 -1.65
CA VAL A 58 3.88 -5.56 -3.00
C VAL A 58 3.82 -7.09 -3.04
N MET A 59 4.81 -7.75 -2.45
CA MET A 59 4.85 -9.22 -2.42
C MET A 59 3.66 -9.79 -1.66
N LEU A 60 3.25 -9.15 -0.56
CA LEU A 60 2.09 -9.55 0.23
C LEU A 60 0.80 -9.49 -0.60
N VAL A 61 0.55 -8.35 -1.26
CA VAL A 61 -0.69 -8.18 -2.04
C VAL A 61 -0.75 -9.12 -3.25
N GLN A 62 0.40 -9.48 -3.83
CA GLN A 62 0.48 -10.42 -4.94
C GLN A 62 0.34 -11.89 -4.51
N LYS A 63 0.86 -12.25 -3.33
CA LYS A 63 0.83 -13.65 -2.84
C LYS A 63 -0.51 -14.06 -2.27
N ILE A 64 -1.39 -13.13 -1.91
CA ILE A 64 -2.70 -13.44 -1.35
C ILE A 64 -3.70 -13.63 -2.50
N PRO A 65 -4.11 -14.87 -2.82
CA PRO A 65 -5.05 -15.11 -3.91
C PRO A 65 -6.42 -14.52 -3.57
N GLY A 66 -6.81 -13.50 -4.34
CA GLY A 66 -8.16 -12.95 -4.37
C GLY A 66 -8.58 -12.28 -3.06
N PHE A 67 -8.25 -10.99 -2.91
CA PHE A 67 -8.99 -10.09 -2.04
C PHE A 67 -10.46 -10.06 -2.50
N GLN A 68 -11.30 -10.97 -1.99
CA GLN A 68 -12.71 -11.05 -2.36
C GLN A 68 -13.45 -9.82 -1.84
N ARG A 69 -13.66 -8.85 -2.73
CA ARG A 69 -14.31 -7.55 -2.52
C ARG A 69 -15.60 -7.59 -1.69
N SER A 70 -16.35 -8.69 -1.74
CA SER A 70 -17.60 -8.86 -0.98
C SER A 70 -17.40 -8.97 0.53
N ARG A 71 -16.25 -9.46 1.01
CA ARG A 71 -15.94 -9.58 2.45
C ARG A 71 -15.11 -8.43 3.00
N LEU A 72 -14.45 -7.67 2.13
CA LEU A 72 -13.43 -6.70 2.53
C LEU A 72 -13.94 -5.25 2.62
N LYS A 73 -15.00 -4.86 1.91
CA LYS A 73 -15.50 -3.46 1.85
C LYS A 73 -15.83 -2.81 3.21
N SER A 74 -16.01 -3.61 4.26
CA SER A 74 -16.28 -3.14 5.63
C SER A 74 -15.29 -3.71 6.66
N SER A 75 -14.18 -4.29 6.19
CA SER A 75 -13.18 -4.92 7.05
C SER A 75 -12.06 -3.93 7.42
N PRO A 76 -11.46 -4.06 8.61
CA PRO A 76 -10.25 -3.31 8.97
C PRO A 76 -9.11 -3.52 7.95
N THR A 77 -9.00 -4.70 7.36
CA THR A 77 -8.03 -5.01 6.30
C THR A 77 -8.13 -4.05 5.10
N TRP A 78 -9.35 -3.66 4.70
CA TRP A 78 -9.54 -2.71 3.60
C TRP A 78 -9.10 -1.29 3.95
N GLN A 79 -9.33 -0.86 5.20
CA GLN A 79 -8.81 0.42 5.70
C GLN A 79 -7.28 0.43 5.61
N SER A 80 -6.60 -0.60 6.14
CA SER A 80 -5.14 -0.68 6.08
C SER A 80 -4.59 -0.71 4.66
N MET A 81 -5.29 -1.36 3.71
CA MET A 81 -4.92 -1.30 2.29
C MET A 81 -5.05 0.11 1.70
N CYS A 82 -6.13 0.84 2.03
CA CYS A 82 -6.32 2.23 1.59
C CYS A 82 -5.24 3.15 2.17
N GLU A 83 -4.88 2.96 3.44
CA GLU A 83 -3.85 3.74 4.11
C GLU A 83 -2.46 3.48 3.52
N LEU A 84 -2.10 2.21 3.24
CA LEU A 84 -0.88 1.86 2.51
C LEU A 84 -0.85 2.47 1.11
N LEU A 85 -1.97 2.42 0.37
CA LEU A 85 -2.08 3.05 -0.94
C LEU A 85 -1.85 4.57 -0.86
N SER A 86 -2.36 5.22 0.18
CA SER A 86 -2.11 6.65 0.45
C SER A 86 -0.64 6.94 0.73
N ILE A 87 0.04 6.09 1.52
CA ILE A 87 1.48 6.21 1.79
C ILE A 87 2.29 6.07 0.49
N PHE A 88 2.04 5.05 -0.33
CA PHE A 88 2.77 4.88 -1.60
C PHE A 88 2.53 6.03 -2.57
N THR A 89 1.32 6.59 -2.57
CA THR A 89 1.00 7.78 -3.36
C THR A 89 1.81 8.99 -2.91
N LYS A 90 1.97 9.19 -1.59
CA LYS A 90 2.83 10.25 -1.05
C LYS A 90 4.29 10.05 -1.45
N PHE A 91 4.82 8.84 -1.30
CA PHE A 91 6.20 8.53 -1.69
C PHE A 91 6.47 8.70 -3.19
N LEU A 92 5.47 8.42 -4.03
CA LEU A 92 5.58 8.63 -5.47
C LEU A 92 5.79 10.10 -5.84
N THR A 93 5.25 11.03 -5.04
CA THR A 93 5.31 12.49 -5.28
C THR A 93 6.29 13.21 -4.35
N ASP A 94 7.08 12.48 -3.57
CA ASP A 94 8.01 13.06 -2.60
C ASP A 94 9.39 13.23 -3.25
N ASP A 95 9.74 14.48 -3.56
CA ASP A 95 11.00 14.84 -4.23
C ASP A 95 12.25 14.63 -3.34
N ASP A 96 12.06 14.48 -2.02
CA ASP A 96 13.16 14.23 -1.08
C ASP A 96 13.57 12.74 -1.05
N LEU A 97 12.77 11.85 -1.67
CA LEU A 97 13.03 10.42 -1.75
C LEU A 97 13.80 10.06 -3.02
N LEU A 98 14.59 8.98 -2.94
CA LEU A 98 15.31 8.45 -4.11
C LEU A 98 14.33 8.03 -5.21
N GLN A 99 14.72 8.25 -6.46
CA GLN A 99 13.96 7.84 -7.65
C GLN A 99 13.56 6.36 -7.61
N THR A 100 14.42 5.47 -7.09
CA THR A 100 14.11 4.04 -6.92
C THR A 100 12.95 3.78 -5.96
N ILE A 101 12.84 4.58 -4.89
CA ILE A 101 11.73 4.50 -3.94
C ILE A 101 10.45 5.01 -4.60
N GLN A 102 10.52 6.13 -5.32
CA GLN A 102 9.39 6.68 -6.07
C GLN A 102 8.87 5.68 -7.12
N SER A 103 9.74 5.12 -7.95
CA SER A 103 9.36 4.17 -9.01
C SER A 103 8.79 2.87 -8.43
N THR A 104 9.37 2.37 -7.34
CA THR A 104 8.85 1.17 -6.65
C THR A 104 7.51 1.45 -5.97
N SER A 105 7.32 2.65 -5.42
CA SER A 105 6.04 3.09 -4.85
C SER A 105 4.96 3.23 -5.93
N GLY A 106 5.31 3.75 -7.12
CA GLY A 106 4.40 3.78 -8.26
C GLY A 106 3.93 2.38 -8.68
N LEU A 107 4.86 1.42 -8.74
CA LEU A 107 4.50 0.01 -8.97
C LEU A 107 3.59 -0.54 -7.86
N ALA A 108 3.85 -0.20 -6.60
CA ALA A 108 3.01 -0.60 -5.48
C ALA A 108 1.59 -0.04 -5.61
N VAL A 109 1.43 1.24 -5.97
CA VAL A 109 0.13 1.87 -6.25
C VAL A 109 -0.65 1.08 -7.30
N ILE A 110 -0.03 0.76 -8.45
CA ILE A 110 -0.67 0.01 -9.53
C ILE A 110 -1.14 -1.37 -9.04
N LEU A 111 -0.28 -2.10 -8.32
CA LEU A 111 -0.58 -3.46 -7.86
C LEU A 111 -1.65 -3.49 -6.77
N PHE A 112 -1.64 -2.52 -5.85
CA PHE A 112 -2.68 -2.39 -4.83
C PHE A 112 -4.03 -2.06 -5.47
N ILE A 113 -4.08 -1.12 -6.41
CA ILE A 113 -5.31 -0.82 -7.17
C ILE A 113 -5.81 -2.08 -7.88
N LYS A 114 -4.92 -2.78 -8.59
CA LYS A 114 -5.29 -4.03 -9.29
C LYS A 114 -5.87 -5.08 -8.34
N ALA A 115 -5.28 -5.23 -7.16
CA ALA A 115 -5.74 -6.20 -6.16
C ALA A 115 -7.06 -5.79 -5.49
N MET A 116 -7.21 -4.52 -5.15
CA MET A 116 -8.40 -3.97 -4.50
C MET A 116 -9.62 -3.93 -5.43
N PHE A 117 -9.40 -3.77 -6.73
CA PHE A 117 -10.45 -3.48 -7.71
C PHE A 117 -10.67 -4.57 -8.77
N HIS A 118 -10.27 -5.83 -8.51
CA HIS A 118 -10.58 -6.94 -9.40
C HIS A 118 -12.08 -7.35 -9.32
N PRO A 119 -12.78 -7.61 -10.45
CA PRO A 119 -12.34 -7.45 -11.84
C PRO A 119 -12.26 -5.98 -12.28
N PRO A 120 -11.35 -5.64 -13.21
CA PRO A 120 -10.97 -4.27 -13.58
C PRO A 120 -12.11 -3.43 -14.19
N GLU A 121 -13.21 -4.07 -14.60
CA GLU A 121 -14.44 -3.44 -15.12
C GLU A 121 -15.09 -2.45 -14.14
N LYS A 122 -14.73 -2.51 -12.84
CA LYS A 122 -15.27 -1.65 -11.78
C LYS A 122 -14.34 -0.53 -11.34
N ILE A 123 -13.23 -0.32 -12.05
CA ILE A 123 -12.33 0.83 -11.86
C ILE A 123 -13.03 2.16 -12.23
N PRO A 124 -13.81 2.25 -13.34
CA PRO A 124 -14.51 3.48 -13.72
C PRO A 124 -15.50 3.98 -12.67
N ASP A 125 -16.25 3.08 -12.03
CA ASP A 125 -17.22 3.41 -10.97
C ASP A 125 -16.57 4.14 -9.77
N LEU A 126 -15.28 3.88 -9.53
CA LEU A 126 -14.52 4.45 -8.41
C LEU A 126 -14.08 5.90 -8.68
N VAL A 127 -13.71 6.21 -9.92
CA VAL A 127 -13.35 7.58 -10.37
C VAL A 127 -14.54 8.52 -10.16
N SER A 128 -15.76 7.99 -10.29
CA SER A 128 -17.01 8.69 -10.03
C SER A 128 -17.37 8.85 -8.54
N THR A 129 -16.87 7.99 -7.64
CA THR A 129 -17.13 8.13 -6.20
C THR A 129 -16.19 9.14 -5.54
N SER A 130 -16.78 10.20 -5.00
CA SER A 130 -16.21 11.44 -4.44
C SER A 130 -15.02 11.35 -3.45
N LEU A 131 -14.55 10.17 -3.05
CA LEU A 131 -13.46 10.00 -2.09
C LEU A 131 -12.05 10.04 -2.71
N PHE A 132 -11.94 9.96 -4.04
CA PHE A 132 -10.65 9.86 -4.77
C PHE A 132 -10.29 11.10 -5.61
N LYS A 133 -10.97 12.24 -5.42
CA LYS A 133 -10.92 13.36 -6.37
C LYS A 133 -9.63 14.20 -6.39
N ASN A 134 -8.83 14.24 -5.33
CA ASN A 134 -7.81 15.29 -5.24
C ASN A 134 -6.38 14.88 -5.59
N TYR A 135 -5.99 13.60 -5.52
CA TYR A 135 -4.58 13.21 -5.77
C TYR A 135 -4.42 11.97 -6.67
N THR A 136 -5.31 10.99 -6.60
CA THR A 136 -5.18 9.75 -7.38
C THR A 136 -5.68 9.89 -8.83
N LEU A 137 -6.64 10.78 -9.09
CA LEU A 137 -7.20 10.99 -10.42
C LEU A 137 -6.18 11.58 -11.41
N LEU A 138 -5.24 12.40 -10.93
CA LEU A 138 -4.14 12.93 -11.73
C LEU A 138 -3.12 11.83 -12.07
N ILE A 139 -2.85 10.94 -11.12
CA ILE A 139 -1.89 9.82 -11.25
C ILE A 139 -2.45 8.72 -12.17
N ILE A 140 -3.74 8.40 -12.07
CA ILE A 140 -4.39 7.42 -12.97
C ILE A 140 -4.51 7.98 -14.39
N ARG A 141 -4.80 9.28 -14.56
CA ARG A 141 -4.92 9.92 -15.88
C ARG A 141 -3.58 10.13 -16.60
N HIS A 142 -2.45 10.10 -15.88
CA HIS A 142 -1.12 10.13 -16.49
C HIS A 142 -0.52 8.73 -16.74
N MET A 143 -1.10 7.67 -16.16
CA MET A 143 -0.64 6.29 -16.32
C MET A 143 -1.39 5.48 -17.39
N PHE A 144 -2.50 5.99 -17.93
CA PHE A 144 -3.29 5.42 -19.03
C PHE A 144 -3.58 6.49 -20.08
#